data_AF-A0A6L3SYJ8-F1
#
_entry.id   AF-A0A6L3SYJ8-F1
#
_cell.length_a   1.000
_cell.length_b   1.000
_cell.length_c   1.000
_cell.angle_alpha   90.00
_cell.angle_beta   90.00
_cell.angle_gamma   90.00
#
_symmetry.space_group_name_H-M   'P 1'
#
loop_
_entity.id
_entity.type
_entity.pdbx_description
1 polymer ?
#
loop_
_entity_poly.entity_id
_entity_poly.type
_entity_poly.pdbx_seq_one_letter_code
_entity_poly.pdbx_strand_id
1 'polypeptide(L)'
;MSDIIDVGRVRALNDILRRSLSGGTLMLSAGIVALGRERQQAILSAIAAFDDFNSDNDPHGEHDFGALEAAGKCVFFKIDYFDRALARASPDPADSSVTARVLTVMLAHEY
;
A
#
# COMPACT_ATOMS: atom_id res chain seq x y z
N MET A 1 -15.16 -24.03 -7.24
CA MET A 1 -13.76 -23.89 -7.67
C MET A 1 -13.20 -22.85 -6.74
N SER A 2 -12.30 -23.23 -5.84
CA SER A 2 -11.64 -22.25 -4.98
C SER A 2 -10.92 -21.28 -5.91
N ASP A 3 -11.44 -20.05 -5.98
CA ASP A 3 -10.85 -19.00 -6.78
C ASP A 3 -9.48 -18.74 -6.16
N ILE A 4 -8.44 -19.28 -6.81
CA ILE A 4 -7.07 -19.03 -6.40
C ILE A 4 -6.87 -17.57 -6.75
N ILE A 5 -6.86 -16.71 -5.74
CA ILE A 5 -6.55 -15.29 -5.90
C ILE A 5 -5.26 -15.20 -6.71
N ASP A 6 -5.31 -14.49 -7.85
CA ASP A 6 -4.16 -14.32 -8.71
C ASP A 6 -3.18 -13.33 -8.07
N VAL A 7 -2.30 -13.86 -7.21
CA VAL A 7 -1.30 -13.09 -6.47
C VAL A 7 -0.44 -12.25 -7.41
N GLY A 8 -0.11 -12.75 -8.60
CA GLY A 8 0.66 -12.01 -9.60
C GLY A 8 -0.06 -10.74 -10.07
N ARG A 9 -1.37 -10.83 -10.27
CA ARG A 9 -2.23 -9.69 -10.61
C ARG A 9 -2.40 -8.75 -9.43
N VAL A 10 -2.61 -9.26 -8.21
CA VAL A 10 -2.69 -8.42 -7.01
C VAL A 10 -1.40 -7.62 -6.83
N ARG A 11 -0.26 -8.28 -6.93
CA ARG A 11 1.08 -7.68 -6.91
C ARG A 11 1.24 -6.58 -7.96
N ALA A 12 0.91 -6.87 -9.22
CA ALA A 12 1.00 -5.88 -10.29
C ALA A 12 0.14 -4.63 -10.02
N LEU A 13 -1.09 -4.81 -9.50
CA LEU A 13 -1.98 -3.71 -9.16
C LEU A 13 -1.46 -2.89 -7.96
N ASN A 14 -0.85 -3.55 -6.99
CA ASN A 14 -0.24 -2.90 -5.83
C ASN A 14 1.03 -2.11 -6.21
N ASP A 15 1.86 -2.67 -7.09
CA ASP A 15 3.01 -1.96 -7.65
C ASP A 15 2.59 -0.73 -8.45
N ILE A 16 1.53 -0.81 -9.25
CA ILE A 16 0.96 0.37 -9.95
C ILE A 16 0.52 1.44 -8.95
N LEU A 17 -0.20 1.05 -7.89
CA LEU A 17 -0.64 1.99 -6.86
C LEU A 17 0.55 2.63 -6.13
N ARG A 18 1.58 1.86 -5.79
CA ARG A 18 2.75 2.40 -5.07
C ARG A 18 3.65 3.27 -5.92
N ARG A 19 3.89 2.88 -7.17
CA ARG A 19 4.80 3.58 -8.08
C ARG A 19 4.18 4.80 -8.73
N SER A 20 2.87 4.75 -9.00
CA SER A 20 2.17 5.77 -9.78
C SER A 20 0.99 6.41 -9.06
N LEU A 21 0.68 6.01 -7.83
CA LEU A 21 -0.46 6.51 -7.04
C LEU A 21 -1.79 6.43 -7.81
N SER A 22 -1.89 5.41 -8.68
CA SER A 22 -2.99 5.23 -9.63
C SER A 22 -3.71 3.91 -9.35
N GLY A 23 -5.00 3.83 -9.66
CA GLY A 23 -5.78 2.60 -9.45
C GLY A 23 -6.22 2.35 -8.00
N GLY A 24 -6.11 3.36 -7.13
CA GLY A 24 -6.53 3.29 -5.74
C GLY A 24 -6.54 4.66 -5.06
N THR A 25 -6.68 4.65 -3.74
CA THR A 25 -6.71 5.84 -2.89
C THR A 25 -5.45 5.90 -2.05
N LEU A 26 -4.80 7.07 -1.99
CA LEU A 26 -3.71 7.34 -1.06
C LEU A 26 -4.26 7.98 0.21
N MET A 27 -3.93 7.41 1.36
CA MET A 27 -4.25 7.94 2.68
C MET A 27 -2.96 8.18 3.46
N LEU A 28 -2.76 9.41 3.92
CA LEU A 28 -1.60 9.78 4.75
C LEU A 28 -2.08 9.99 6.19
N SER A 29 -1.34 9.44 7.15
CA SER A 29 -1.60 9.69 8.57
C SER A 29 -1.36 11.17 8.93
N ALA A 30 -1.91 11.60 10.07
CA ALA A 30 -1.68 12.94 10.58
C ALA A 30 -0.18 13.20 10.82
N GLY A 31 0.57 12.20 11.29
CA GLY A 31 2.01 12.28 11.46
C GLY A 31 2.75 12.57 10.15
N ILE A 32 2.40 11.87 9.07
CA ILE A 32 2.99 12.08 7.74
C ILE A 32 2.60 13.45 7.17
N VAL A 33 1.34 13.86 7.32
CA VAL A 33 0.86 15.18 6.87
C VAL A 33 1.60 16.31 7.58
N ALA A 34 1.86 16.18 8.89
CA ALA A 34 2.57 17.18 9.68
C ALA A 34 4.04 17.40 9.27
N LEU A 35 4.66 16.46 8.55
CA LEU A 35 6.06 16.59 8.10
C LEU A 35 6.27 17.62 6.99
N GLY A 36 5.20 18.08 6.34
CA GLY A 36 5.25 18.99 5.21
C GLY A 36 5.49 18.28 3.86
N ARG A 37 5.17 18.99 2.77
CA ARG A 37 5.09 18.43 1.41
C ARG A 37 6.41 17.82 0.91
N GLU A 38 7.54 18.44 1.17
CA GLU A 38 8.84 17.95 0.70
C GLU A 38 9.17 16.57 1.28
N ARG A 39 8.93 16.38 2.59
CA ARG A 39 9.14 15.10 3.25
C ARG A 39 8.12 14.07 2.80
N GLN A 40 6.85 14.45 2.62
CA GLN A 40 5.83 13.55 2.06
C GLN A 40 6.24 13.04 0.67
N GLN A 41 6.73 13.92 -0.21
CA GLN A 41 7.18 13.52 -1.54
C GLN A 41 8.41 12.59 -1.49
N ALA A 42 9.37 12.86 -0.59
CA ALA A 42 10.50 11.97 -0.36
C ALA A 42 10.05 10.58 0.12
N ILE A 43 9.08 10.53 1.03
CA ILE A 43 8.50 9.29 1.55
C ILE A 43 7.78 8.52 0.43
N LEU A 44 6.93 9.19 -0.36
CA LEU A 44 6.22 8.56 -1.47
C LEU A 44 7.19 8.05 -2.55
N SER A 45 8.25 8.80 -2.83
CA SER A 45 9.31 8.36 -3.75
C SER A 45 10.06 7.13 -3.22
N ALA A 46 10.33 7.09 -1.92
CA ALA A 46 10.96 5.95 -1.28
C ALA A 46 10.05 4.71 -1.30
N ILE A 47 8.73 4.87 -1.07
CA ILE A 47 7.73 3.79 -1.18
C ILE A 47 7.65 3.27 -2.63
N ALA A 48 7.70 4.16 -3.62
CA ALA A 48 7.71 3.80 -5.03
C ALA A 48 8.97 3.01 -5.44
N ALA A 49 10.11 3.28 -4.80
CA ALA A 49 11.38 2.60 -5.05
C ALA A 49 11.61 1.37 -4.15
N PHE A 50 10.78 1.15 -3.13
CA PHE A 50 10.95 0.04 -2.19
C PHE A 50 10.69 -1.31 -2.87
N ASP A 51 11.71 -2.16 -2.86
CA ASP A 51 11.69 -3.50 -3.47
C ASP A 51 12.16 -4.60 -2.49
N ASP A 52 12.40 -4.25 -1.22
CA ASP A 52 12.90 -5.17 -0.19
C ASP A 52 11.75 -5.98 0.45
N PHE A 53 11.02 -6.69 -0.41
CA PHE A 53 9.96 -7.60 0.04
C PHE A 53 10.55 -8.95 0.41
N ASN A 54 10.18 -9.42 1.58
CA ASN A 54 10.64 -10.68 2.14
C ASN A 54 9.49 -11.37 2.87
N SER A 55 9.71 -12.60 3.33
CA SER A 55 8.65 -13.40 3.97
C SER A 55 8.13 -12.82 5.29
N ASP A 56 8.82 -11.83 5.88
CA ASP A 56 8.39 -11.16 7.11
C ASP A 56 7.39 -10.03 6.81
N ASN A 57 7.63 -9.25 5.75
CA ASN A 57 6.79 -8.11 5.37
C ASN A 57 5.78 -8.38 4.24
N ASP A 58 5.94 -9.48 3.50
CA ASP A 58 5.12 -9.84 2.35
C ASP A 58 4.90 -11.36 2.29
N PRO A 59 4.22 -11.96 3.28
CA PRO A 59 4.02 -13.41 3.37
C PRO A 59 3.22 -13.97 2.19
N HIS A 60 2.42 -13.11 1.53
CA HIS A 60 1.55 -13.48 0.43
C HIS A 60 2.13 -13.17 -0.95
N GLY A 61 3.26 -12.45 -1.05
CA GLY A 61 3.85 -12.09 -2.35
C GLY A 61 3.10 -10.97 -3.07
N GLU A 62 2.24 -10.24 -2.36
CA GLU A 62 1.28 -9.28 -2.90
C GLU A 62 1.84 -7.86 -2.95
N HIS A 63 2.97 -7.59 -2.28
CA HIS A 63 3.55 -6.25 -2.14
C HIS A 63 2.64 -5.26 -1.38
N ASP A 64 1.77 -5.76 -0.50
CA ASP A 64 0.76 -4.96 0.17
C ASP A 64 1.30 -4.22 1.40
N PHE A 65 2.34 -4.72 2.07
CA PHE A 65 2.93 -4.11 3.26
C PHE A 65 4.43 -3.87 3.14
N GLY A 66 4.94 -2.85 3.83
CA GLY A 66 6.37 -2.67 3.99
C GLY A 66 6.74 -1.56 4.97
N ALA A 67 8.00 -1.64 5.42
CA ALA A 67 8.59 -0.74 6.38
C ALA A 67 9.90 -0.19 5.82
N LEU A 68 10.08 1.14 5.90
CA LEU A 68 11.28 1.80 5.39
C LEU A 68 11.61 3.04 6.20
N GLU A 69 12.89 3.42 6.20
CA GLU A 69 13.33 4.72 6.69
C GLU A 69 13.31 5.74 5.55
N ALA A 70 12.56 6.82 5.71
CA ALA A 70 12.48 7.90 4.74
C ALA A 70 12.37 9.24 5.46
N ALA A 71 13.08 10.26 4.95
CA ALA A 71 13.14 11.59 5.56
C ALA A 71 13.52 11.59 7.06
N GLY A 72 14.36 10.64 7.49
CA GLY A 72 14.78 10.46 8.89
C GLY A 72 13.67 9.96 9.81
N LYS A 73 12.67 9.26 9.27
CA LYS A 73 11.56 8.66 9.99
C LYS A 73 11.34 7.23 9.54
N CYS A 74 11.00 6.35 10.49
CA CYS A 74 10.46 5.03 10.18
C CYS A 74 9.02 5.20 9.70
N VAL A 75 8.76 4.80 8.46
CA VAL A 75 7.47 4.87 7.80
C VAL A 75 7.01 3.46 7.50
N PHE A 76 5.74 3.18 7.76
CA PHE A 76 5.05 1.99 7.30
C PHE A 76 4.07 2.38 6.20
N PHE A 77 3.97 1.52 5.20
CA PHE A 77 2.90 1.59 4.24
C PHE A 77 2.17 0.24 4.20
N LYS A 78 0.87 0.30 3.94
CA LYS A 78 0.04 -0.88 3.72
C LYS A 78 -1.00 -0.62 2.63
N ILE A 79 -1.45 -1.67 1.94
CA ILE A 79 -2.51 -1.61 0.94
C ILE A 79 -3.66 -2.48 1.41
N ASP A 80 -4.75 -1.83 1.82
CA ASP A 80 -5.97 -2.52 2.22
C ASP A 80 -6.91 -2.70 1.01
N TYR A 81 -7.59 -3.85 0.96
CA TYR A 81 -8.57 -4.18 -0.08
C TYR A 81 -9.99 -4.10 0.45
N PHE A 82 -10.72 -3.08 0.02
CA PHE A 82 -12.13 -2.91 0.37
C PHE A 82 -13.04 -3.20 -0.81
N ASP A 83 -14.31 -3.50 -0.53
CA ASP A 83 -15.36 -3.41 -1.54
C ASP A 83 -15.52 -1.95 -2.03
N ARG A 84 -16.24 -1.74 -3.14
CA ARG A 84 -16.44 -0.40 -3.74
C ARG A 84 -17.11 0.62 -2.81
N ALA A 85 -17.84 0.19 -1.79
CA ALA A 85 -18.44 1.05 -0.77
C ALA A 85 -17.50 1.36 0.41
N LEU A 86 -16.26 0.84 0.41
CA LEU A 86 -15.28 0.99 1.49
C LEU A 86 -15.80 0.49 2.86
N ALA A 87 -16.73 -0.46 2.87
CA ALA A 87 -17.43 -0.90 4.07
C ALA A 87 -16.93 -2.25 4.60
N ARG A 88 -16.49 -3.13 3.69
CA ARG A 88 -16.04 -4.49 4.00
C ARG A 88 -14.80 -4.84 3.18
N ALA A 89 -14.15 -5.95 3.54
CA ALA A 89 -13.09 -6.52 2.72
C ALA A 89 -13.62 -6.88 1.32
N SER A 90 -12.79 -6.65 0.30
CA SER A 90 -13.16 -7.01 -1.08
C SER A 90 -13.33 -8.53 -1.24
N PRO A 91 -14.32 -8.99 -2.03
CA PRO A 91 -14.46 -10.41 -2.33
C PRO A 91 -13.38 -10.98 -3.25
N ASP A 92 -12.75 -10.13 -4.08
CA ASP A 92 -11.64 -10.53 -4.95
C ASP A 92 -10.63 -9.38 -5.13
N PRO A 93 -9.49 -9.39 -4.42
CA PRO A 93 -8.47 -8.35 -4.55
C PRO A 93 -7.90 -8.29 -5.98
N ALA A 94 -7.90 -9.37 -6.76
CA ALA A 94 -7.35 -9.36 -8.12
C ALA A 94 -8.23 -8.59 -9.13
N ASP A 95 -9.52 -8.38 -8.81
CA ASP A 95 -10.47 -7.62 -9.63
C ASP A 95 -10.65 -6.18 -9.14
N SER A 96 -10.12 -5.22 -9.91
CA SER A 96 -10.23 -3.78 -9.68
C SER A 96 -11.66 -3.23 -9.86
N SER A 97 -12.56 -3.97 -10.50
CA SER A 97 -13.95 -3.55 -10.70
C SER A 97 -14.78 -3.67 -9.42
N VAL A 98 -14.42 -4.63 -8.55
CA VAL A 98 -15.08 -4.89 -7.25
C VAL A 98 -14.23 -4.45 -6.06
N THR A 99 -12.91 -4.25 -6.26
CA THR A 99 -11.97 -3.81 -5.22
C THR A 99 -11.68 -2.31 -5.29
N ALA A 100 -11.75 -1.65 -4.14
CA ALA A 100 -11.11 -0.37 -3.87
C ALA A 100 -9.83 -0.61 -3.05
N ARG A 101 -8.67 -0.28 -3.65
CA ARG A 101 -7.36 -0.35 -2.97
C ARG A 101 -7.06 0.94 -2.24
N VAL A 102 -6.62 0.84 -1.00
CA VAL A 102 -6.23 2.00 -0.18
C VAL A 102 -4.79 1.83 0.27
N LEU A 103 -3.89 2.64 -0.28
CA LEU A 103 -2.52 2.76 0.19
C LEU A 103 -2.50 3.71 1.39
N THR A 104 -2.30 3.16 2.57
CA THR A 104 -2.14 3.93 3.82
C THR A 104 -0.67 4.09 4.13
N VAL A 105 -0.22 5.33 4.34
CA VAL A 105 1.16 5.66 4.74
C VAL A 105 1.13 6.32 6.12
N MET A 106 1.88 5.77 7.06
CA MET A 106 1.90 6.21 8.46
C MET A 106 3.29 6.10 9.08
N LEU A 107 3.54 6.82 10.16
CA LEU A 107 4.78 6.65 10.92
C LEU A 107 4.73 5.36 11.74
N ALA A 108 5.89 4.74 11.96
CA ALA A 108 5.98 3.46 12.66
C ALA A 108 5.42 3.48 14.10
N HIS A 109 5.36 4.65 14.74
CA HIS A 109 4.76 4.79 16.08
C HIS A 109 3.24 5.04 16.07
N GLU A 110 2.65 5.20 14.89
CA GLU A 110 1.20 5.30 14.69
C GLU A 110 0.56 3.93 14.38
N TYR A 111 1.38 2.89 14.22
CA TYR A 111 0.99 1.50 14.00
C TYR A 111 1.10 0.71 15.31
#